data_AF-A0A7V4HDJ5-F1
#
_entry.id   AF-A0A7V4HDJ5-F1
#
_cell.length_a   1.000
_cell.length_b   1.000
_cell.length_c   1.000
_cell.angle_alpha   90.00
_cell.angle_beta   90.00
_cell.angle_gamma   90.00
#
_symmetry.space_group_name_H-M   'P 1'
#
loop_
_entity.id
_entity.type
_entity.pdbx_description
1 polymer ?
#
loop_
_entity_poly.entity_id
_entity_poly.type
_entity_poly.pdbx_seq_one_letter_code
_entity_poly.pdbx_strand_id
1 'polypeptide(L)'
;MMRTEQRIALRQPLASVVIRVSNPLSDESIAILQQELNVLCVELQKTAGSGDAIAVQFDWEITEELKQRGQANFLRRTIQDLRKQAGLQAGDAAEVAVTGVEAAVLPLLQEQLPHTMIRSEMEEGKEELGRYVDEETGITVILSRQSA
;
A
#
# COMPACT_ATOMS: atom_id res chain seq x y z
N MET A 1 6.68 19.71 -1.86
CA MET A 1 5.25 19.39 -2.05
C MET A 1 4.98 18.58 -3.32
N MET A 2 5.93 17.79 -3.84
CA MET A 2 5.82 17.18 -5.18
C MET A 2 4.66 16.18 -5.35
N ARG A 3 4.40 15.29 -4.38
CA ARG A 3 3.28 14.32 -4.49
C ARG A 3 1.90 14.96 -4.37
N THR A 4 1.79 16.01 -3.56
CA THR A 4 0.55 16.77 -3.39
C THR A 4 0.16 17.47 -4.69
N GLU A 5 1.14 18.04 -5.40
CA GLU A 5 0.94 18.66 -6.71
C GLU A 5 0.43 17.65 -7.74
N GLN A 6 0.89 16.40 -7.67
CA GLN A 6 0.43 15.30 -8.54
C GLN A 6 -0.85 14.61 -8.02
N ARG A 7 -1.35 14.99 -6.84
CA ARG A 7 -2.51 14.35 -6.15
C ARG A 7 -2.33 12.85 -5.92
N ILE A 8 -1.09 12.39 -5.74
CA ILE A 8 -0.78 10.97 -5.50
C ILE A 8 -0.57 10.73 -3.99
N ALA A 9 -1.44 9.94 -3.38
CA ALA A 9 -1.34 9.58 -1.96
C ALA A 9 -0.02 8.85 -1.64
N LEU A 10 0.57 9.05 -0.47
CA LEU A 10 1.86 8.43 -0.07
C LEU A 10 1.83 6.89 -0.10
N ARG A 11 0.65 6.28 0.09
CA ARG A 11 0.49 4.81 0.08
C ARG A 11 0.51 4.21 -1.33
N GLN A 12 0.30 5.03 -2.36
CA GLN A 12 0.39 4.65 -3.75
C GLN A 12 1.87 4.46 -4.11
N PRO A 13 2.34 3.23 -4.37
CA PRO A 13 3.71 3.06 -4.85
C PRO A 13 3.88 3.70 -6.22
N LEU A 14 5.08 4.22 -6.48
CA LEU A 14 5.50 4.67 -7.82
C LEU A 14 6.46 3.65 -8.44
N ALA A 15 6.57 3.63 -9.76
CA ALA A 15 7.47 2.74 -10.46
C ALA A 15 8.93 3.00 -10.06
N SER A 16 9.38 4.25 -10.20
CA SER A 16 10.76 4.59 -9.93
C SER A 16 10.98 6.03 -9.50
N VAL A 17 12.17 6.28 -8.98
CA VAL A 17 12.73 7.61 -8.82
C VAL A 17 14.16 7.61 -9.35
N VAL A 18 14.50 8.63 -10.13
CA VAL A 18 15.86 8.90 -10.59
C VAL A 18 16.46 9.95 -9.67
N ILE A 19 17.60 9.61 -9.05
CA ILE A 19 18.34 10.51 -8.18
C ILE A 19 19.70 10.77 -8.81
N ARG A 20 19.96 12.04 -9.10
CA ARG A 20 21.26 12.49 -9.60
C ARG A 20 22.17 12.84 -8.44
N VAL A 21 23.26 12.10 -8.31
CA VAL A 21 24.23 12.23 -7.22
C VAL A 21 25.66 12.25 -7.75
N SER A 22 26.53 12.98 -7.05
CA SER A 22 27.96 13.06 -7.38
C SER A 22 28.71 11.80 -6.92
N ASN A 23 28.28 11.23 -5.79
CA ASN A 23 28.88 10.04 -5.18
C ASN A 23 27.90 8.87 -5.22
N PRO A 24 28.39 7.62 -5.40
CA PRO A 24 27.53 6.44 -5.32
C PRO A 24 26.95 6.30 -3.90
N LEU A 25 25.69 5.87 -3.83
CA LEU A 25 25.06 5.49 -2.57
C LEU A 25 25.26 3.99 -2.33
N SER A 26 25.32 3.58 -1.06
CA SER A 26 25.32 2.16 -0.70
C SER A 26 23.95 1.53 -0.97
N ASP A 27 23.93 0.20 -1.16
CA ASP A 27 22.69 -0.56 -1.32
C ASP A 27 21.74 -0.38 -0.13
N GLU A 28 22.28 -0.23 1.08
CA GLU A 28 21.52 0.08 2.29
C GLU A 28 20.82 1.45 2.19
N SER A 29 21.54 2.48 1.72
CA SER A 29 20.97 3.81 1.52
C SER A 29 19.87 3.78 0.45
N ILE A 30 20.10 3.02 -0.62
CA ILE A 30 19.12 2.80 -1.69
C ILE A 30 17.87 2.12 -1.14
N ALA A 31 18.01 1.07 -0.32
CA ALA A 31 16.90 0.36 0.29
C ALA A 31 16.07 1.26 1.21
N ILE A 32 16.72 2.12 2.02
CA ILE A 32 16.03 3.10 2.86
C ILE A 32 15.25 4.08 1.98
N LEU A 33 15.87 4.63 0.93
CA LEU A 33 15.20 5.55 0.00
C LEU A 33 13.99 4.90 -0.68
N GLN A 34 14.13 3.65 -1.11
CA GLN A 34 13.05 2.89 -1.72
C GLN A 34 11.83 2.77 -0.79
N GLN A 35 12.08 2.46 0.48
CA GLN A 35 11.04 2.32 1.51
C GLN A 35 10.39 3.67 1.86
N GLU A 36 11.18 4.70 2.12
CA GLU A 36 10.69 6.02 2.55
C GLU A 36 9.94 6.75 1.43
N LEU A 37 10.38 6.59 0.18
CA LEU A 37 9.72 7.20 -0.97
C LEU A 37 8.55 6.37 -1.53
N ASN A 38 8.40 5.12 -1.06
CA ASN A 38 7.44 4.13 -1.56
C ASN A 38 7.52 3.98 -3.09
N VAL A 39 8.69 3.58 -3.58
CA VAL A 39 8.96 3.35 -5.00
C VAL A 39 9.44 1.92 -5.23
N LEU A 40 9.19 1.34 -6.41
CA LEU A 40 9.67 0.00 -6.72
C LEU A 40 11.15 -0.03 -7.11
N CYS A 41 11.68 1.08 -7.65
CA CYS A 41 13.08 1.17 -8.07
C CYS A 41 13.66 2.56 -7.73
N VAL A 42 14.94 2.59 -7.36
CA VAL A 42 15.72 3.83 -7.23
C VAL A 42 16.88 3.75 -8.20
N GLU A 43 16.89 4.65 -9.18
CA GLU A 43 17.91 4.72 -10.22
C GLU A 43 18.89 5.85 -9.90
N LEU A 44 20.18 5.52 -9.83
CA LEU A 44 21.22 6.52 -9.60
C LEU A 44 21.86 6.95 -10.92
N GLN A 45 21.84 8.26 -11.18
CA GLN A 45 22.53 8.86 -12.31
C GLN A 45 23.69 9.72 -11.81
N LYS A 46 24.86 9.57 -12.42
CA LYS A 46 26.00 10.44 -12.12
C LYS A 46 25.77 11.83 -12.71
N THR A 47 25.95 12.86 -11.89
CA THR A 47 26.06 14.24 -12.39
C THR A 47 27.48 14.51 -12.88
N ALA A 48 27.62 15.04 -14.11
CA ALA A 48 28.91 15.32 -14.74
C ALA A 48 29.53 16.68 -14.33
N GLY A 49 28.96 17.38 -13.34
CA GLY A 49 29.39 18.71 -12.90
C GLY A 49 29.89 18.74 -11.47
N SER A 50 30.80 19.67 -11.17
CA SER A 50 31.40 19.91 -9.85
C SER A 50 30.47 20.61 -8.85
N GLY A 51 29.16 20.35 -8.92
CA GLY A 51 28.17 20.97 -8.06
C GLY A 51 27.44 19.93 -7.21
N ASP A 52 27.19 20.26 -5.94
CA ASP A 52 26.44 19.46 -4.96
C ASP A 52 24.91 19.40 -5.24
N ALA A 53 24.49 19.64 -6.49
CA ALA A 53 23.08 19.70 -6.83
C ALA A 53 22.50 18.27 -6.93
N ILE A 54 21.84 17.83 -5.86
CA ILE A 54 20.97 16.65 -5.89
C ILE A 54 19.72 17.02 -6.69
N ALA A 55 19.48 16.31 -7.78
CA ALA A 55 18.24 16.42 -8.55
C ALA A 55 17.45 15.11 -8.44
N VAL A 56 16.15 15.22 -8.19
CA VAL A 56 15.23 14.09 -8.00
C VAL A 56 14.11 14.19 -9.02
N GLN A 57 13.87 13.11 -9.74
CA GLN A 57 12.78 12.99 -10.71
C GLN A 57 12.01 11.70 -10.44
N PHE A 58 10.72 11.82 -10.15
CA PHE A 58 9.84 10.67 -9.99
C PHE A 58 9.24 10.26 -11.33
N ASP A 59 9.00 8.96 -11.48
CA ASP A 59 8.01 8.47 -12.42
C ASP A 59 6.61 8.66 -11.82
N TRP A 60 5.82 9.49 -12.48
CA TRP A 60 4.46 9.83 -12.05
C TRP A 60 3.39 8.96 -12.70
N GLU A 61 3.77 8.07 -13.63
CA GLU A 61 2.83 7.17 -14.28
C GLU A 61 2.35 6.11 -13.28
N ILE A 62 1.03 6.03 -13.11
CA ILE A 62 0.40 5.01 -12.28
C ILE A 62 -0.21 3.96 -13.20
N THR A 63 0.51 2.86 -13.38
CA THR A 63 -0.01 1.69 -14.09
C THR A 63 -1.14 1.03 -13.27
N GLU A 64 -1.97 0.21 -13.93
CA GLU A 64 -3.05 -0.50 -13.24
C GLU A 64 -2.51 -1.41 -12.11
N GLU A 65 -1.36 -2.06 -12.32
CA GLU A 65 -0.70 -2.88 -11.30
C GLU A 65 -0.28 -2.05 -10.07
N LEU A 66 0.29 -0.86 -10.31
CA LEU A 66 0.65 0.07 -9.23
C LEU A 66 -0.60 0.54 -8.49
N LYS A 67 -1.66 0.89 -9.21
CA LYS A 67 -2.95 1.32 -8.63
C LYS A 67 -3.56 0.23 -7.75
N GLN A 68 -3.60 -1.01 -8.23
CA GLN A 68 -4.07 -2.18 -7.48
C GLN A 68 -3.25 -2.40 -6.21
N ARG A 69 -1.91 -2.28 -6.29
CA ARG A 69 -1.03 -2.39 -5.12
C ARG A 69 -1.22 -1.24 -4.13
N GLY A 70 -1.46 -0.04 -4.62
CA GLY A 70 -1.82 1.12 -3.80
C GLY A 70 -3.14 0.90 -3.05
N GLN A 71 -4.17 0.40 -3.73
CA GLN A 71 -5.46 0.05 -3.14
C GLN A 71 -5.31 -1.07 -2.10
N ALA A 72 -4.53 -2.12 -2.39
CA ALA A 72 -4.21 -3.18 -1.44
C ALA A 72 -3.50 -2.62 -0.19
N ASN A 73 -2.52 -1.73 -0.34
CA ASN A 73 -1.82 -1.12 0.80
C ASN A 73 -2.75 -0.28 1.69
N PHE A 74 -3.66 0.47 1.07
CA PHE A 74 -4.68 1.23 1.78
C PHE A 74 -5.58 0.30 2.60
N LEU A 75 -6.14 -0.73 1.95
CA LEU A 75 -7.05 -1.67 2.59
C LEU A 75 -6.37 -2.52 3.66
N ARG A 76 -5.12 -2.94 3.45
CA ARG A 76 -4.32 -3.60 4.47
C ARG A 76 -4.28 -2.76 5.74
N ARG A 77 -4.03 -1.45 5.60
CA ARG A 77 -3.98 -0.56 6.75
C ARG A 77 -5.34 -0.42 7.42
N THR A 78 -6.40 -0.23 6.64
CA THR A 78 -7.78 -0.18 7.14
C THR A 78 -8.13 -1.44 7.94
N ILE A 79 -7.83 -2.61 7.41
CA ILE A 79 -8.06 -3.91 8.07
C ILE A 79 -7.25 -4.01 9.36
N GLN A 80 -5.98 -3.63 9.34
CA GLN A 80 -5.13 -3.68 10.54
C GLN A 80 -5.63 -2.72 11.63
N ASP A 81 -6.16 -1.55 11.27
CA ASP A 81 -6.72 -0.63 12.23
C ASP A 81 -8.07 -1.13 12.78
N LEU A 82 -8.93 -1.76 11.96
CA LEU A 82 -10.13 -2.48 12.42
C LEU A 82 -9.78 -3.62 13.39
N ARG A 83 -8.75 -4.43 13.08
CA ARG A 83 -8.29 -5.53 13.95
C ARG A 83 -7.88 -5.01 15.33
N LYS A 84 -7.14 -3.90 15.39
CA LYS A 84 -6.74 -3.27 16.65
C LYS A 84 -7.94 -2.77 17.44
N GLN A 85 -8.91 -2.15 16.77
CA GLN A 85 -10.15 -1.67 17.40
C GLN A 85 -10.97 -2.83 17.98
N ALA A 86 -10.98 -3.97 17.29
CA ALA A 86 -11.61 -5.21 17.75
C ALA A 86 -10.80 -5.98 18.82
N GLY A 87 -9.62 -5.49 19.21
CA GLY A 87 -8.76 -6.12 20.20
C GLY A 87 -8.02 -7.38 19.72
N LEU A 88 -7.95 -7.62 18.41
CA LEU A 88 -7.25 -8.76 17.82
C LEU A 88 -5.73 -8.54 17.80
N GLN A 89 -4.98 -9.60 18.10
CA GLN A 89 -3.53 -9.64 18.01
C GLN A 89 -3.05 -10.06 16.61
N ALA A 90 -1.76 -9.91 16.32
CA ALA A 90 -1.20 -10.18 14.98
C ALA A 90 -1.41 -11.62 14.48
N GLY A 91 -1.42 -12.59 15.39
CA GLY A 91 -1.62 -14.02 15.07
C GLY A 91 -3.07 -14.48 15.05
N ASP A 92 -4.02 -13.62 15.45
CA ASP A 92 -5.41 -14.03 15.58
C ASP A 92 -6.05 -14.22 14.20
N ALA A 93 -6.73 -15.35 14.05
CA ALA A 93 -7.55 -15.66 12.90
C ALA A 93 -8.72 -14.67 12.80
N ALA A 94 -8.91 -14.09 11.61
CA ALA A 94 -10.03 -13.22 11.31
C ALA A 94 -10.49 -13.41 9.87
N GLU A 95 -11.72 -12.98 9.60
CA GLU A 95 -12.25 -12.93 8.25
C GLU A 95 -12.60 -11.50 7.89
N VAL A 96 -12.33 -11.12 6.65
CA VAL A 96 -12.66 -9.80 6.12
C VAL A 96 -13.35 -9.94 4.78
N ALA A 97 -14.53 -9.34 4.66
CA ALA A 97 -15.18 -9.12 3.38
C ALA A 97 -14.81 -7.74 2.83
N VAL A 98 -14.35 -7.69 1.59
CA VAL A 98 -14.01 -6.46 0.87
C VAL A 98 -14.84 -6.37 -0.40
N THR A 99 -15.59 -5.29 -0.55
CA THR A 99 -16.43 -5.00 -1.73
C THR A 99 -16.09 -3.63 -2.33
N GLY A 100 -16.51 -3.38 -3.57
CA GLY A 100 -16.23 -2.11 -4.27
C GLY A 100 -14.80 -1.98 -4.81
N VAL A 101 -14.09 -3.11 -4.97
CA VAL A 101 -12.70 -3.16 -5.45
C VAL A 101 -12.57 -4.08 -6.66
N GLU A 102 -11.51 -3.90 -7.45
CA GLU A 102 -11.16 -4.83 -8.52
C GLU A 102 -10.78 -6.20 -7.94
N ALA A 103 -11.21 -7.29 -8.59
CA ALA A 103 -10.94 -8.66 -8.12
C ALA A 103 -9.43 -8.96 -7.95
N ALA A 104 -8.58 -8.31 -8.76
CA ALA A 104 -7.12 -8.43 -8.69
C ALA A 104 -6.51 -7.94 -7.37
N VAL A 105 -7.24 -7.16 -6.58
CA VAL A 105 -6.76 -6.62 -5.29
C VAL A 105 -6.86 -7.64 -4.16
N LEU A 106 -7.82 -8.56 -4.22
CA LEU A 106 -8.04 -9.53 -3.14
C LEU A 106 -6.85 -10.48 -2.93
N PRO A 107 -6.21 -11.04 -3.98
CA PRO A 107 -4.99 -11.84 -3.82
C PRO A 107 -3.84 -11.05 -3.19
N LEU A 108 -3.66 -9.78 -3.56
CA LEU A 108 -2.63 -8.91 -2.98
C LEU A 108 -2.86 -8.69 -1.48
N LEU A 109 -4.12 -8.55 -1.07
CA LEU A 109 -4.48 -8.45 0.34
C LEU A 109 -4.23 -9.75 1.10
N GLN A 110 -4.58 -10.89 0.50
CA GLN A 110 -4.38 -12.20 1.10
C GLN A 110 -2.90 -12.51 1.33
N GLU A 111 -2.02 -12.11 0.38
CA GLU A 111 -0.56 -12.21 0.53
C GLU A 111 -0.05 -11.33 1.69
N GLN A 112 -0.58 -10.12 1.82
CA GLN A 112 -0.14 -9.16 2.83
C GLN A 112 -0.71 -9.42 4.24
N LEU A 113 -1.74 -10.25 4.37
CA LEU A 113 -2.46 -10.55 5.61
C LEU A 113 -2.62 -12.06 5.80
N PRO A 114 -1.56 -12.80 6.13
CA PRO A 114 -1.59 -14.27 6.17
C PRO A 114 -2.52 -14.86 7.24
N HIS A 115 -2.81 -14.10 8.31
CA HIS A 115 -3.73 -14.51 9.39
C HIS A 115 -5.14 -13.91 9.21
N THR A 116 -5.48 -13.48 8.00
CA THR A 116 -6.81 -12.95 7.68
C THR A 116 -7.31 -13.58 6.40
N MET A 117 -8.48 -14.20 6.45
CA MET A 117 -9.16 -14.71 5.26
C MET A 117 -9.86 -13.55 4.56
N ILE A 118 -9.47 -13.28 3.30
CA ILE A 118 -10.06 -12.22 2.49
C ILE A 118 -11.15 -12.79 1.59
N ARG A 119 -12.34 -12.18 1.60
CA ARG A 119 -13.49 -12.55 0.78
C ARG A 119 -14.04 -11.37 0.01
N SER A 120 -14.70 -11.64 -1.12
CA SER A 120 -15.40 -10.64 -1.90
C SER A 120 -16.79 -10.29 -1.35
N GLU A 121 -17.32 -11.07 -0.41
CA GLU A 121 -18.67 -10.92 0.16
C GLU A 121 -18.70 -11.42 1.61
N MET A 122 -19.64 -10.91 2.41
CA MET A 122 -19.83 -11.32 3.80
C MET A 122 -20.72 -12.57 3.86
N GLU A 123 -20.31 -13.57 4.64
CA GLU A 123 -21.19 -14.72 4.94
C GLU A 123 -22.31 -14.31 5.90
N GLU A 124 -23.55 -14.73 5.60
CA GLU A 124 -24.70 -14.50 6.46
C GLU A 124 -24.52 -15.15 7.84
N GLY A 125 -24.92 -14.42 8.89
CA GLY A 125 -24.90 -14.92 10.28
C GLY A 125 -23.58 -14.76 11.03
N LYS A 126 -22.55 -14.12 10.45
CA LYS A 126 -21.30 -13.81 11.16
C LYS A 126 -21.41 -12.56 12.02
N GLU A 127 -20.80 -12.63 13.20
CA GLU A 127 -20.64 -11.48 14.10
C GLU A 127 -19.67 -10.46 13.49
N GLU A 128 -20.16 -9.26 13.21
CA GLU A 128 -19.37 -8.11 12.77
C GLU A 128 -18.58 -7.53 13.94
N LEU A 129 -17.25 -7.51 13.80
CA LEU A 129 -16.33 -6.92 14.77
C LEU A 129 -16.00 -5.45 14.44
N GLY A 130 -16.19 -5.05 13.18
CA GLY A 130 -15.97 -3.69 12.74
C GLY A 130 -16.21 -3.52 11.24
N ARG A 131 -16.47 -2.28 10.83
CA ARG A 131 -16.76 -1.93 9.45
C ARG A 131 -16.13 -0.59 9.09
N TYR A 132 -15.65 -0.52 7.85
CA TYR A 132 -15.22 0.68 7.18
C TYR A 132 -16.00 0.83 5.88
N VAL A 133 -16.51 2.04 5.62
CA VAL A 133 -17.20 2.40 4.38
C VAL A 133 -16.56 3.66 3.84
N ASP A 134 -16.16 3.62 2.58
CA ASP A 134 -15.68 4.76 1.82
C ASP A 134 -16.80 5.24 0.90
N GLU A 135 -17.46 6.33 1.26
CA GLU A 135 -18.62 6.83 0.51
C GLU A 135 -18.26 7.36 -0.88
N GLU A 136 -17.01 7.77 -1.10
CA GLU A 136 -16.57 8.34 -2.39
C GLU A 136 -16.27 7.23 -3.41
N THR A 137 -15.61 6.17 -2.97
CA THR A 137 -15.22 5.05 -3.84
C THR A 137 -16.20 3.89 -3.82
N GLY A 138 -17.14 3.86 -2.87
CA GLY A 138 -18.07 2.75 -2.64
C GLY A 138 -17.42 1.51 -2.01
N ILE A 139 -16.16 1.62 -1.58
CA ILE A 139 -15.44 0.50 -0.96
C ILE A 139 -16.02 0.23 0.42
N THR A 140 -16.31 -1.05 0.70
CA THR A 140 -16.72 -1.49 2.05
C THR A 140 -15.82 -2.61 2.52
N VAL A 141 -15.35 -2.50 3.75
CA VAL A 141 -14.53 -3.50 4.45
C VAL A 141 -15.26 -3.90 5.73
N ILE A 142 -15.56 -5.18 5.89
CA ILE A 142 -16.22 -5.71 7.08
C ILE A 142 -15.31 -6.76 7.71
N LEU A 143 -14.97 -6.57 8.98
CA LEU A 143 -14.21 -7.51 9.79
C LEU A 143 -15.18 -8.37 10.61
N SER A 144 -14.99 -9.68 10.59
CA SER A 144 -15.76 -10.63 11.39
C SER A 144 -14.86 -11.68 12.04
N ARG A 145 -15.38 -12.38 13.05
CA ARG A 145 -14.69 -13.59 13.56
C ARG A 145 -14.62 -14.65 12.48
N GLN A 146 -13.48 -15.34 12.41
CA GLN A 146 -13.35 -16.50 11.55
C GLN A 146 -14.15 -17.65 12.17
N SER A 147 -14.96 -18.34 11.36
CA SER A 147 -15.64 -19.56 11.79
C SER A 147 -14.60 -20.64 12.11
N ALA A 148 -14.82 -21.37 13.21
CA ALA A 148 -14.03 -22.54 13.58
C ALA A 148 -14.21 -23.69 12.57
#